data_AF-A0A1D2NFY7-F1
#
_entry.id   AF-A0A1D2NFY7-F1
#
_cell.length_a   1.000
_cell.length_b   1.000
_cell.length_c   1.000
_cell.angle_alpha   90.00
_cell.angle_beta   90.00
_cell.angle_gamma   90.00
#
_symmetry.space_group_name_H-M   'P 1'
#
loop_
_entity.id
_entity.type
_entity.pdbx_description
1 polymer ?
#
loop_
_entity_poly.entity_id
_entity_poly.type
_entity_poly.pdbx_seq_one_letter_code
_entity_poly.pdbx_strand_id
1 'polypeptide(L)'
;MDLIIVYEDDLDFSKEQRRKTFLRNLVSEGLELEIENPDPVRRKIQDIRTHFVKIHAPWPVLTKYAEIMNMKMPIKNNNYDS
;
A
#
# COMPACT_ATOMS: atom_id res chain seq x y z
N MET A 1 0.94 -3.52 8.67
CA MET A 1 0.58 -3.63 7.24
C MET A 1 -0.81 -3.08 7.09
N ASP A 2 -0.94 -2.07 6.25
CA ASP A 2 -2.14 -1.22 6.24
C ASP A 2 -3.00 -1.50 4.99
N LEU A 3 -2.38 -1.91 3.89
CA LEU A 3 -3.08 -2.31 2.67
C LEU A 3 -2.29 -3.39 1.90
N ILE A 4 -3.00 -4.32 1.26
CA ILE A 4 -2.43 -5.30 0.33
C ILE A 4 -3.11 -5.09 -1.03
N ILE A 5 -2.31 -4.86 -2.06
CA ILE A 5 -2.77 -4.81 -3.46
C ILE A 5 -2.41 -6.12 -4.13
N VAL A 6 -3.40 -6.68 -4.84
CA VAL A 6 -3.24 -7.90 -5.63
C VAL A 6 -3.50 -7.54 -7.09
N TYR A 7 -2.60 -7.94 -7.98
CA TYR A 7 -2.79 -7.77 -9.42
C TYR A 7 -2.27 -8.99 -10.18
N GLU A 8 -2.80 -9.20 -11.39
CA GLU A 8 -2.33 -10.25 -12.29
C GLU A 8 -1.47 -9.64 -13.41
N ASP A 9 -0.52 -10.42 -13.93
CA ASP A 9 0.22 -10.02 -15.13
C ASP A 9 -0.74 -9.91 -16.33
N ASP A 10 -1.00 -8.67 -16.72
CA ASP A 10 -1.72 -8.31 -17.93
C ASP A 10 -0.75 -8.18 -19.10
N LEU A 11 -1.16 -8.64 -20.29
CA LEU A 11 -0.40 -8.44 -21.54
C LEU A 11 -0.52 -7.01 -22.10
N ASP A 12 -1.34 -6.18 -21.46
CA ASP A 12 -1.58 -4.79 -21.88
C ASP A 12 -0.53 -3.84 -21.28
N PHE A 13 0.36 -3.34 -22.15
CA PHE A 13 1.42 -2.40 -21.81
C PHE A 13 0.91 -1.10 -21.15
N SER A 14 -0.30 -0.64 -21.51
CA SER A 14 -0.90 0.58 -20.93
C SER A 14 -1.20 0.39 -19.44
N LYS A 15 -1.73 -0.77 -19.07
CA LYS A 15 -2.00 -1.12 -17.68
C LYS A 15 -0.71 -1.28 -16.89
N GLU A 16 0.32 -1.90 -17.47
CA GLU A 16 1.63 -2.05 -16.83
C GLU A 16 2.26 -0.68 -16.52
N GLN A 17 2.20 0.25 -17.48
CA GLN A 17 2.75 1.59 -17.28
C GLN A 17 1.99 2.38 -16.22
N ARG A 18 0.65 2.31 -16.21
CA ARG A 18 -0.17 2.91 -15.15
C ARG A 18 0.17 2.34 -13.78
N ARG A 19 0.39 1.02 -13.68
CA ARG A 19 0.81 0.36 -12.43
C ARG A 19 2.16 0.87 -11.95
N LYS A 20 3.16 0.96 -12.83
CA LYS A 20 4.49 1.49 -12.49
C LYS A 20 4.40 2.93 -11.97
N THR A 21 3.63 3.78 -12.66
CA THR A 21 3.40 5.16 -12.23
C THR A 21 2.70 5.24 -10.88
N PHE A 22 1.66 4.43 -10.66
CA PHE A 22 0.93 4.39 -9.39
C PHE A 22 1.84 3.98 -8.22
N LEU A 23 2.61 2.90 -8.36
CA LEU A 23 3.54 2.44 -7.33
C LEU A 23 4.64 3.48 -7.06
N ARG A 24 5.19 4.12 -8.10
CA ARG A 24 6.18 5.20 -7.95
C ARG A 24 5.58 6.38 -7.17
N ASN A 25 4.34 6.75 -7.44
CA ASN A 25 3.68 7.83 -6.74
C ASN A 25 3.50 7.52 -5.25
N LEU A 26 3.12 6.28 -4.90
CA LEU A 26 3.01 5.87 -3.49
C LEU A 26 4.34 6.03 -2.73
N VAL A 27 5.45 5.61 -3.34
CA VAL A 27 6.79 5.79 -2.75
C VAL A 27 7.13 7.28 -2.62
N SER A 28 6.79 8.09 -3.63
CA SER A 28 7.03 9.54 -3.61
C SER A 28 6.25 10.27 -2.51
N GLU A 29 5.07 9.76 -2.13
CA GLU A 29 4.27 10.28 -1.01
C GLU A 29 4.78 9.80 0.36
N GLY A 30 5.84 8.98 0.39
CA GLY A 30 6.49 8.48 1.61
C GLY A 30 5.93 7.17 2.13
N LEU A 31 5.12 6.45 1.35
CA LEU A 31 4.67 5.10 1.69
C LEU A 31 5.76 4.08 1.38
N GLU A 32 5.83 3.05 2.21
CA GLU A 32 6.75 1.93 2.04
C GLU A 32 6.04 0.78 1.32
N LEU A 33 6.69 0.20 0.32
CA LEU A 33 6.15 -0.88 -0.49
C LEU A 33 7.03 -2.13 -0.39
N GLU A 34 6.42 -3.28 -0.17
CA GLU A 34 7.06 -4.59 -0.25
C GLU A 34 6.36 -5.41 -1.34
N ILE A 35 7.10 -5.80 -2.38
CA ILE A 35 6.57 -6.60 -3.49
C ILE A 35 6.96 -8.05 -3.27
N GLU A 36 5.97 -8.90 -3.03
CA GLU A 36 6.19 -10.34 -2.95
C GLU A 36 6.21 -10.92 -4.36
N ASN A 37 7.42 -11.26 -4.82
CA ASN A 37 7.62 -11.94 -6.08
C ASN A 37 7.65 -13.45 -5.82
N PRO A 38 6.64 -14.22 -6.26
CA PRO A 38 6.73 -15.67 -6.18
C PRO A 38 7.97 -16.16 -6.95
N ASP A 39 8.61 -17.19 -6.38
CA ASP A 39 9.79 -17.83 -6.95
C ASP A 39 9.58 -18.09 -8.46
N PRO A 40 10.53 -17.72 -9.33
CA PRO A 40 10.36 -17.79 -10.78
C PRO A 40 10.12 -19.22 -11.28
N VAL A 41 10.65 -20.23 -10.58
CA VAL A 41 10.41 -21.65 -10.89
C VAL A 41 8.99 -22.03 -10.50
N ARG A 42 8.52 -21.60 -9.32
CA ARG A 42 7.13 -21.83 -8.88
C ARG A 42 6.11 -21.13 -9.76
N ARG A 43 6.39 -19.91 -10.22
CA ARG A 43 5.55 -19.19 -11.20
C ARG A 43 5.34 -19.99 -12.46
N LYS A 44 6.42 -20.50 -13.05
CA LYS A 44 6.37 -21.21 -14.33
C LYS A 44 5.63 -22.55 -14.21
N ILE A 45 5.79 -23.24 -13.07
CA ILE A 45 5.15 -24.55 -12.84
C ILE A 45 3.67 -24.41 -12.50
N GLN A 46 3.27 -23.35 -11.77
CA GLN A 46 1.90 -23.20 -11.26
C GLN A 46 1.07 -22.16 -12.05
N ASP A 47 1.61 -21.59 -13.14
CA ASP A 47 1.02 -20.46 -13.91
C ASP A 47 0.52 -19.33 -12.99
N ILE A 48 1.22 -19.09 -11.88
CA ILE A 48 0.86 -18.05 -10.93
C ILE A 48 1.24 -16.70 -11.55
N ARG A 49 0.23 -15.96 -11.98
CA ARG A 49 0.38 -14.58 -12.51
C ARG A 49 0.03 -13.51 -11.50
N THR A 50 -0.38 -13.92 -10.30
CA THR A 50 -0.82 -13.03 -9.24
C THR A 50 0.37 -12.51 -8.44
N HIS A 51 0.42 -11.20 -8.25
CA HIS A 51 1.44 -10.48 -7.49
C HIS A 51 0.81 -9.81 -6.28
N PHE A 52 1.55 -9.78 -5.17
CA PHE A 52 1.12 -9.13 -3.94
C PHE A 52 2.04 -7.96 -3.63
N VAL A 53 1.46 -6.79 -3.39
CA VAL A 53 2.16 -5.59 -2.94
C VAL A 53 1.61 -5.22 -1.58
N LYS A 54 2.47 -5.24 -0.57
CA LYS A 54 2.15 -4.84 0.78
C LYS A 54 2.56 -3.39 0.93
N ILE A 55 1.64 -2.56 1.41
CA ILE A 55 1.84 -1.13 1.58
C ILE A 55 1.85 -0.84 3.08
N HIS A 56 2.87 -0.13 3.53
CA HIS A 56 2.98 0.36 4.89
C HIS A 56 3.01 1.88 4.89
N ALA A 57 2.15 2.47 5.71
CA ALA A 57 2.11 3.91 5.91
C ALA A 57 2.87 4.26 7.20
N PRO A 58 4.07 4.83 7.10
CA PRO A 58 4.81 5.21 8.29
C PRO A 58 4.08 6.33 9.04
N TRP A 59 4.25 6.38 10.37
CA TRP A 59 3.56 7.31 11.26
C TRP A 59 3.58 8.80 10.82
N PRO A 60 4.70 9.34 10.29
CA PRO A 60 4.73 10.73 9.80
C PRO A 60 3.76 10.97 8.64
N VAL A 61 3.59 10.00 7.74
CA VAL A 61 2.66 10.08 6.61
C VAL A 61 1.23 10.02 7.13
N LEU A 62 0.93 9.11 8.04
CA LEU A 62 -0.40 9.00 8.66
C LEU A 62 -0.81 10.29 9.38
N THR A 63 0.10 10.90 10.14
CA THR A 63 -0.16 12.14 10.89
C THR A 63 -0.42 13.30 9.94
N LYS A 64 0.42 13.48 8.92
CA LYS A 64 0.26 14.52 7.89
C LYS A 64 -1.08 14.39 7.17
N TYR A 65 -1.46 13.18 6.76
CA TYR A 65 -2.74 12.97 6.08
C TYR A 65 -3.95 13.10 7.01
N ALA A 66 -3.84 12.74 8.30
CA ALA A 66 -4.90 12.92 9.28
C ALA A 66 -5.19 14.42 9.54
N GLU A 67 -4.16 15.25 9.59
CA GLU A 67 -4.27 16.72 9.68
C GLU A 67 -4.98 17.30 8.45
N ILE A 68 -4.58 16.88 7.24
CA ILE A 68 -5.19 17.33 5.98
C ILE A 68 -6.65 16.88 5.88
N MET A 69 -6.97 15.65 6.30
CA MET A 69 -8.32 15.10 6.26
C MET A 69 -9.24 15.65 7.37
N ASN A 70 -8.77 16.58 8.21
CA ASN A 70 -9.52 17.11 9.37
C ASN A 70 -10.10 15.99 10.25
N MET A 71 -9.42 14.84 10.34
CA MET A 71 -9.85 13.76 11.22
C MET A 71 -9.61 14.18 12.67
N LYS A 72 -10.64 14.71 13.32
CA LYS A 72 -10.63 14.90 14.78
C LYS A 72 -10.52 13.52 15.41
N MET A 73 -9.32 13.13 15.82
CA MET A 73 -9.11 12.03 16.75
C MET A 73 -9.97 12.30 17.99
N PRO A 74 -10.83 11.36 18.44
CA PRO A 74 -11.52 11.54 19.70
C PRO A 74 -10.48 11.61 20.81
N ILE A 75 -10.29 12.82 21.34
CA ILE A 75 -9.46 13.05 22.51
C ILE A 75 -10.12 12.26 23.65
N LYS A 76 -9.38 11.34 24.25
CA LYS A 76 -9.86 10.57 25.40
C LYS A 76 -10.00 11.55 26.57
N ASN A 77 -11.20 12.06 26.80
CA ASN A 77 -11.51 12.87 27.99
C ASN A 77 -11.47 11.94 29.20
N ASN A 78 -10.28 11.80 29.79
CA ASN A 78 -10.12 11.19 31.10
C ASN A 78 -10.51 12.22 32.17
N ASN A 79 -11.80 12.53 32.26
CA ASN A 79 -12.33 13.26 33.41
C ASN A 79 -12.84 12.22 34.41
N TYR A 80 -11.90 11.56 35.10
CA TYR A 80 -12.18 11.00 36.42
C TYR A 80 -12.01 12.14 37.42
N ASP A 81 -13.02 12.97 37.55
CA ASP A 81 -13.18 13.84 38.72
C ASP A 81 -14.63 13.67 39.17
N SER A 82 -14.83 12.77 40.13
CA SER A 82 -16.07 12.52 40.86
C SER A 82 -15.87 12.94 42.31
#